data_AF-A0A6L9MK51-F1
#
_entry.id   AF-A0A6L9MK51-F1
#
_cell.length_a   1.000
_cell.length_b   1.000
_cell.length_c   1.000
_cell.angle_alpha   90.00
_cell.angle_beta   90.00
_cell.angle_gamma   90.00
#
_symmetry.space_group_name_H-M   'P 1'
#
loop_
_entity.id
_entity.type
_entity.pdbx_description
1 polymer ?
#
loop_
_entity_poly.entity_id
_entity_poly.type
_entity_poly.pdbx_seq_one_letter_code
_entity_poly.pdbx_strand_id
1 'polypeptide(L)'
;MATGRSWHRPAPPPPRRPSPRPRAACPETIWARTSRFFADSGFDNLIYLSVTPSTASMATTLPEAWTSHYRDSGYEQIDPFLSYCCATLTPIGTGSDYCPDYDYLSGRQQQLIHEAAEFG
;
A
#
# COMPACT_ATOMS: atom_id res chain seq x y z
N MET A 1 39.96 40.37 -51.25
CA MET A 1 39.26 39.10 -51.54
C MET A 1 39.09 38.34 -50.23
N ALA A 2 37.89 38.36 -49.64
CA ALA A 2 37.59 37.66 -48.39
C ALA A 2 36.77 36.40 -48.70
N THR A 3 37.28 35.23 -48.33
CA THR A 3 36.64 33.94 -48.52
C THR A 3 35.75 33.61 -47.32
N GLY A 4 34.43 33.71 -47.49
CA GLY A 4 33.45 33.30 -46.49
C GLY A 4 33.31 31.79 -46.43
N ARG A 5 33.68 31.16 -45.30
CA ARG A 5 33.35 29.76 -45.02
C ARG A 5 31.99 29.70 -44.31
N SER A 6 31.01 29.13 -45.01
CA SER A 6 29.70 28.78 -44.46
C SER A 6 29.88 27.60 -43.48
N TRP A 7 29.53 27.81 -42.21
CA TRP A 7 29.44 26.75 -41.22
C TRP A 7 28.02 26.16 -41.28
N HIS A 8 27.85 25.03 -41.96
CA HIS A 8 26.60 24.28 -41.88
C HIS A 8 26.51 23.57 -40.53
N ARG A 9 25.54 23.97 -39.70
CA ARG A 9 25.19 23.27 -38.46
C ARG A 9 24.47 21.96 -38.82
N PRO A 10 24.88 20.79 -38.31
CA PRO A 10 24.15 19.55 -38.54
C PRO A 10 22.76 19.61 -37.89
N ALA A 11 21.78 19.01 -38.56
CA ALA A 11 20.41 18.92 -38.06
C ALA A 11 20.37 18.16 -36.71
N PRO A 12 19.51 18.56 -35.77
CA PRO A 12 19.37 17.86 -34.50
C PRO A 12 18.88 16.42 -34.73
N PRO A 13 19.31 15.47 -33.89
CA PRO A 13 18.84 14.09 -33.98
C PRO A 13 17.32 14.03 -33.79
N PRO A 14 16.64 13.07 -34.45
CA PRO A 14 15.20 12.91 -34.29
C PRO A 14 14.85 12.60 -32.82
N PRO A 15 13.66 13.02 -32.34
CA PRO A 15 13.23 12.72 -30.99
C PRO A 15 13.20 11.20 -30.76
N ARG A 16 13.77 10.77 -29.62
CA ARG A 16 13.70 9.37 -29.20
C ARG A 16 12.22 8.99 -29.05
N ARG A 17 11.81 7.91 -29.73
CA ARG A 17 10.48 7.34 -29.50
C ARG A 17 10.37 6.95 -28.02
N PRO A 18 9.26 7.29 -27.33
CA PRO A 18 9.03 6.81 -25.98
C PRO A 18 9.04 5.28 -26.01
N SER A 19 9.78 4.67 -25.08
CA SER A 19 9.77 3.23 -24.90
C SER A 19 8.33 2.74 -24.71
N PRO A 20 7.97 1.56 -25.25
CA PRO A 20 6.65 0.99 -25.01
C PRO A 20 6.42 0.89 -23.51
N ARG A 21 5.27 1.39 -23.03
CA ARG A 21 4.88 1.21 -21.64
C ARG A 21 4.83 -0.29 -21.35
N PRO A 22 5.43 -0.77 -20.25
CA PRO A 22 5.32 -2.17 -19.88
C PRO A 22 3.84 -2.54 -19.79
N ARG A 23 3.49 -3.73 -20.30
CA ARG A 23 2.13 -4.27 -20.22
C ARG A 23 1.70 -4.28 -18.75
N ALA A 24 0.52 -3.76 -18.45
CA ALA A 24 -0.02 -3.82 -17.10
C ALA A 24 -0.04 -5.29 -16.64
N ALA A 25 0.60 -5.58 -15.50
CA ALA A 25 0.51 -6.89 -14.87
C ALA A 25 -0.89 -7.08 -14.31
N CYS A 26 -1.40 -8.33 -14.30
CA CYS A 26 -2.68 -8.61 -13.68
C CYS A 26 -2.59 -8.44 -12.14
N PRO A 27 -3.68 -8.06 -11.46
CA PRO A 27 -3.67 -7.79 -10.01
C PRO A 27 -3.09 -8.92 -9.17
N GLU A 28 -3.35 -10.17 -9.54
CA GLU A 28 -2.87 -11.36 -8.83
C GLU A 28 -1.34 -11.48 -8.93
N THR A 29 -0.78 -11.16 -10.11
CA THR A 29 0.68 -11.15 -10.30
C THR A 29 1.33 -10.03 -9.50
N ILE A 30 0.68 -8.88 -9.41
CA ILE A 30 1.18 -7.76 -8.61
C ILE A 30 1.15 -8.16 -7.13
N TRP A 31 0.02 -8.66 -6.64
CA TRP A 31 -0.14 -9.10 -5.26
C TRP A 31 0.89 -10.15 -4.86
N ALA A 32 1.05 -11.21 -5.67
CA ALA A 32 2.02 -12.28 -5.39
C ALA A 32 3.48 -11.79 -5.34
N ARG A 33 3.84 -10.78 -6.16
CA ARG A 33 5.18 -10.18 -6.12
C ARG A 33 5.37 -9.28 -4.90
N THR A 34 4.36 -8.47 -4.59
CA THR A 34 4.37 -7.58 -3.43
C THR A 34 4.46 -8.37 -2.14
N SER A 35 3.62 -9.40 -1.97
CA SER A 35 3.61 -10.21 -0.75
C SER A 35 4.94 -10.92 -0.53
N ARG A 36 5.50 -11.50 -1.59
CA ARG A 36 6.83 -12.11 -1.53
C ARG A 36 7.92 -11.12 -1.13
N PHE A 37 7.94 -9.93 -1.72
CA PHE A 37 8.96 -8.92 -1.41
C PHE A 37 8.97 -8.55 0.08
N PHE A 38 7.79 -8.36 0.67
CA PHE A 38 7.66 -8.02 2.08
C PHE A 38 7.97 -9.21 2.99
N ALA A 39 7.56 -10.42 2.63
CA ALA A 39 7.95 -11.64 3.33
C ALA A 39 9.48 -11.82 3.35
N ASP A 40 10.14 -11.63 2.20
CA ASP A 40 11.61 -11.67 2.08
C ASP A 40 12.30 -10.56 2.92
N SER A 41 11.56 -9.52 3.31
CA SER A 41 12.01 -8.41 4.16
C SER A 41 11.65 -8.58 5.65
N GLY A 42 11.04 -9.71 6.03
CA GLY A 42 10.68 -10.02 7.42
C GLY A 42 9.29 -9.54 7.85
N PHE A 43 8.39 -9.23 6.92
CA PHE A 43 6.99 -8.93 7.22
C PHE A 43 6.12 -10.15 6.90
N ASP A 44 5.57 -10.78 7.94
CA ASP A 44 4.80 -12.02 7.81
C ASP A 44 3.38 -11.76 7.26
N ASN A 45 2.78 -10.67 7.68
CA ASN A 45 1.39 -10.33 7.38
C ASN A 45 1.28 -8.99 6.66
N LEU A 46 0.38 -8.94 5.68
CA LEU A 46 0.09 -7.75 4.90
C LEU A 46 -1.41 -7.54 4.76
N ILE A 47 -1.80 -6.29 4.80
CA ILE A 47 -3.12 -5.83 4.39
C ILE A 47 -2.90 -4.74 3.34
N TYR A 48 -3.56 -4.88 2.20
CA TYR A 48 -3.69 -3.84 1.19
C TYR A 48 -5.17 -3.46 1.09
N LEU A 49 -5.45 -2.17 1.29
CA LEU A 49 -6.79 -1.59 1.19
C LEU A 49 -6.79 -0.53 0.09
N SER A 50 -7.75 -0.64 -0.83
CA SER A 50 -8.03 0.37 -1.83
C SER A 50 -9.47 0.83 -1.65
N VAL A 51 -9.63 2.05 -1.15
CA VAL A 51 -10.94 2.64 -0.86
C VAL A 51 -11.17 3.82 -1.80
N THR A 52 -12.31 3.83 -2.47
CA THR A 52 -12.87 4.95 -3.22
C THR A 52 -14.23 5.31 -2.61
N PRO A 53 -14.84 6.46 -2.96
CA PRO A 53 -16.17 6.81 -2.45
C PRO A 53 -17.26 5.77 -2.71
N SER A 54 -17.10 4.91 -3.73
CA SER A 54 -18.11 3.94 -4.15
C SER A 54 -17.68 2.48 -4.01
N THR A 55 -16.41 2.20 -3.78
CA THR A 55 -15.87 0.84 -3.71
C THR A 55 -14.76 0.71 -2.68
N ALA A 56 -14.72 -0.41 -1.98
CA ALA A 56 -13.57 -0.83 -1.19
C ALA A 56 -13.12 -2.21 -1.67
N SER A 57 -11.82 -2.39 -1.86
CA SER A 57 -11.21 -3.70 -2.11
C SER A 57 -10.07 -3.95 -1.14
N MET A 58 -9.96 -5.20 -0.71
CA MET A 58 -8.93 -5.65 0.22
C MET A 58 -8.21 -6.87 -0.35
N ALA A 59 -6.89 -6.90 -0.17
CA ALA A 59 -6.08 -8.10 -0.32
C ALA A 59 -5.26 -8.28 0.97
N THR A 60 -5.13 -9.50 1.46
CA THR A 60 -4.40 -9.76 2.70
C THR A 60 -3.72 -11.13 2.68
N THR A 61 -2.62 -11.24 3.42
CA THR A 61 -1.97 -12.53 3.74
C THR A 61 -2.34 -13.04 5.13
N LEU A 62 -3.18 -12.31 5.87
CA LEU A 62 -3.62 -12.72 7.20
C LEU A 62 -4.35 -14.07 7.16
N PRO A 63 -4.25 -14.88 8.22
CA PRO A 63 -4.94 -16.16 8.30
C PRO A 63 -6.46 -16.02 8.09
N GLU A 64 -7.06 -17.01 7.42
CA GLU A 64 -8.51 -17.06 7.20
C GLU A 64 -9.30 -17.05 8.52
N ALA A 65 -8.75 -17.66 9.57
CA ALA A 65 -9.35 -17.66 10.91
C ALA A 65 -9.52 -16.23 11.45
N TRP A 66 -8.49 -15.38 11.33
CA TRP A 66 -8.57 -13.99 11.76
C TRP A 66 -9.51 -13.17 10.89
N THR A 67 -9.39 -13.27 9.57
CA THR A 67 -10.24 -12.49 8.64
C THR A 67 -11.72 -12.85 8.75
N SER A 68 -12.03 -14.12 9.07
CA SER A 68 -13.41 -14.55 9.37
C SER A 68 -13.88 -13.99 10.71
N HIS A 69 -13.09 -14.14 11.78
CA HIS A 69 -13.41 -13.61 13.10
C HIS A 69 -13.62 -12.09 13.09
N TYR A 70 -12.77 -11.36 12.37
CA TYR A 70 -12.87 -9.91 12.19
C TYR A 70 -14.23 -9.50 11.62
N ARG A 71 -14.66 -10.19 10.54
CA ARG A 71 -15.96 -9.94 9.90
C ARG A 71 -17.14 -10.36 10.78
N ASP A 72 -17.05 -11.53 11.42
CA ASP A 72 -18.12 -12.05 12.27
C ASP A 72 -18.32 -11.18 13.53
N SER A 73 -17.25 -10.53 14.00
CA SER A 73 -17.27 -9.60 15.14
C SER A 73 -17.71 -8.17 14.77
N GLY A 74 -17.91 -7.90 13.48
CA GLY A 74 -18.31 -6.58 12.96
C GLY A 74 -17.23 -5.51 13.14
N TYR A 75 -15.95 -5.91 13.11
CA TYR A 75 -14.84 -5.01 13.39
C TYR A 75 -14.62 -3.94 12.33
N GLU A 76 -15.11 -4.15 11.10
CA GLU A 76 -15.06 -3.16 10.03
C GLU A 76 -15.73 -1.82 10.39
N GLN A 77 -16.66 -1.82 11.34
CA GLN A 77 -17.41 -0.63 11.76
C GLN A 77 -16.69 0.19 12.83
N ILE A 78 -15.73 -0.42 13.52
CA ILE A 78 -15.05 0.19 14.67
C ILE A 78 -13.55 0.25 14.52
N ASP A 79 -12.98 -0.39 13.50
CA ASP A 79 -11.53 -0.47 13.28
C ASP A 79 -10.91 0.93 13.24
N PRO A 80 -10.05 1.25 14.23
CA PRO A 80 -9.45 2.57 14.32
C PRO A 80 -8.43 2.81 13.18
N PHE A 81 -7.77 1.78 12.65
CA PHE A 81 -6.63 1.94 11.75
C PHE A 81 -7.00 2.66 10.45
N LEU A 82 -8.20 2.45 9.92
CA LEU A 82 -8.64 3.16 8.72
C LEU A 82 -8.72 4.66 8.94
N SER A 83 -9.13 5.10 10.13
CA SER A 83 -9.20 6.53 10.46
C SER A 83 -7.81 7.12 10.71
N TYR A 84 -6.89 6.36 11.30
CA TYR A 84 -5.54 6.84 11.63
C TYR A 84 -4.57 6.78 10.46
N CYS A 85 -4.49 5.64 9.79
CA CYS A 85 -3.49 5.38 8.76
C CYS A 85 -3.84 6.05 7.42
N CYS A 86 -5.14 6.20 7.08
CA CYS A 86 -5.53 6.78 5.78
C CYS A 86 -5.54 8.31 5.76
N ALA A 87 -5.28 8.98 6.89
CA ALA A 87 -5.25 10.45 6.97
C ALA A 87 -3.93 11.08 6.52
N THR A 88 -2.89 10.28 6.23
CA THR A 88 -1.55 10.76 5.90
C THR A 88 -0.87 9.89 4.84
N LEU A 89 0.15 10.44 4.18
CA LEU A 89 1.06 9.70 3.29
C LEU A 89 2.32 9.23 4.00
N THR A 90 2.46 9.50 5.30
CA THR A 90 3.61 9.10 6.10
C THR A 90 3.32 7.77 6.79
N PRO A 91 4.27 6.82 6.87
CA PRO A 91 4.09 5.61 7.68
C PRO A 91 3.80 5.95 9.14
N ILE A 92 2.80 5.28 9.71
CA ILE A 92 2.45 5.40 11.14
C ILE A 92 2.70 4.04 11.79
N GLY A 93 3.47 4.04 12.88
CA GLY A 93 3.57 2.88 13.78
C GLY A 93 2.26 2.73 14.56
N THR A 94 1.72 1.52 14.58
CA THR A 94 0.43 1.25 15.20
C THR A 94 0.37 -0.20 15.70
N GLY A 95 -0.67 -0.55 16.47
CA GLY A 95 -0.81 -1.87 17.08
C GLY A 95 -0.78 -1.81 18.62
N SER A 96 -0.71 -2.98 19.25
CA SER A 96 -0.78 -3.13 20.71
C SER A 96 0.29 -2.34 21.46
N ASP A 97 1.50 -2.23 20.90
CA ASP A 97 2.61 -1.45 21.46
C ASP A 97 2.30 0.05 21.56
N TYR A 98 1.36 0.53 20.74
CA TYR A 98 0.96 1.94 20.67
C TYR A 98 -0.41 2.19 21.32
N CYS A 99 -1.12 1.15 21.78
CA CYS A 99 -2.39 1.30 22.50
C CYS A 99 -2.33 2.28 23.69
N PRO A 100 -1.26 2.29 24.52
CA PRO A 100 -1.16 3.26 25.61
C PRO A 100 -1.14 4.72 25.18
N ASP A 101 -0.74 5.00 23.92
CA ASP A 101 -0.65 6.36 23.38
C ASP A 101 -2.00 6.85 22.81
N TYR A 102 -3.03 6.00 22.83
CA TYR A 102 -4.33 6.26 22.20
C TYR A 102 -5.45 6.37 23.25
N ASP A 103 -5.45 7.46 24.03
CA ASP A 103 -6.46 7.77 25.07
C ASP A 103 -7.92 7.79 24.56
N TYR A 104 -8.11 7.91 23.24
CA TYR A 104 -9.41 8.00 22.59
C TYR A 104 -10.00 6.63 22.21
N LEU A 105 -9.27 5.52 22.35
CA LEU A 105 -9.78 4.21 21.96
C LEU A 105 -10.86 3.72 22.93
N SER A 106 -11.99 3.29 22.37
CA SER A 106 -12.99 2.55 23.14
C SER A 106 -12.46 1.17 23.55
N GLY A 107 -13.03 0.59 24.62
CA GLY A 107 -12.63 -0.75 25.07
C GLY A 107 -12.78 -1.83 23.98
N ARG A 108 -13.77 -1.70 23.09
CA ARG A 108 -13.97 -2.64 21.97
C ARG A 108 -12.90 -2.49 20.88
N GLN A 109 -12.40 -1.28 20.66
CA GLN A 109 -11.28 -1.04 19.75
C GLN A 109 -9.96 -1.53 20.31
N GLN A 110 -9.74 -1.38 21.62
CA GLN A 110 -8.60 -1.98 22.31
C GLN A 110 -8.65 -3.51 22.21
N GLN A 111 -9.82 -4.11 22.44
CA GLN A 111 -10.02 -5.55 22.28
C GLN A 111 -9.67 -6.03 20.85
N LEU A 112 -10.16 -5.34 19.82
CA LEU A 112 -9.81 -5.62 18.42
C LEU A 112 -8.29 -5.65 18.22
N ILE A 113 -7.58 -4.63 18.71
CA ILE A 113 -6.12 -4.53 18.54
C ILE A 113 -5.40 -5.67 19.26
N HIS A 114 -5.85 -6.03 20.47
CA HIS A 114 -5.27 -7.13 21.23
C HIS A 114 -5.52 -8.49 20.58
N GLU A 115 -6.73 -8.74 20.10
CA GLU A 115 -7.05 -9.98 19.37
C GLU A 115 -6.26 -10.04 18.07
N ALA A 116 -6.14 -8.95 17.32
CA ALA A 116 -5.35 -8.89 16.10
C ALA A 116 -3.87 -9.27 16.35
N ALA A 117 -3.30 -8.80 17.46
CA ALA A 117 -1.92 -9.09 17.83
C ALA A 117 -1.63 -10.58 18.09
N GLU A 118 -2.64 -11.39 18.36
CA GLU A 118 -2.48 -12.85 18.49
C GLU A 118 -2.23 -13.54 17.14
N PHE A 119 -2.51 -12.86 16.02
CA PHE A 119 -2.38 -13.37 14.66
C PHE A 119 -1.17 -12.78 13.89
N GLY A 120 -0.33 -11.99 14.56
CA GLY A 120 0.82 -11.29 13.99
C GLY A 120 0.45 -9.94 13.39
#